data_AF-A0A1F6ANZ8-F1
#
_entry.id   AF-A0A1F6ANZ8-F1
#
_cell.length_a   1.000
_cell.length_b   1.000
_cell.length_c   1.000
_cell.angle_alpha   90.00
_cell.angle_beta   90.00
_cell.angle_gamma   90.00
#
_symmetry.space_group_name_H-M   'P 1'
#
loop_
_entity.id
_entity.type
_entity.pdbx_description
1 polymer ?
#
loop_
_entity_poly.entity_id
_entity_poly.type
_entity_poly.pdbx_seq_one_letter_code
_entity_poly.pdbx_strand_id
1 'polypeptide(L)'
;MLPKYVLKIISSFREFPHIIRNIAAPIFLITLVILNLMSSTFIKMDRGQKLRSNIIKKPFNSKAHEQLAQYYLELNTTEAGKEYRLAEEYYSPSPQNKNNTLGDVSSPWTTWQNILTSQEKLSAEIEYWDSLKETLPDYNYAFLKLATLYFQSGQLDLSRKYLNHLLENDPTNSLAIGLKGEL
;
A
#
# COMPACT_ATOMS: atom_id res chain seq x y z
N MET A 1 15.11 -18.03 52.73
CA MET A 1 16.18 -17.35 53.50
C MET A 1 17.03 -16.55 52.54
N LEU A 2 16.90 -15.22 52.52
CA LEU A 2 17.78 -14.37 51.71
C LEU A 2 19.12 -14.18 52.46
N PRO A 3 20.26 -14.19 51.75
CA PRO A 3 21.58 -14.05 52.38
C PRO A 3 21.70 -12.69 53.08
N LYS A 4 22.29 -12.68 54.29
CA LYS A 4 22.41 -11.50 55.19
C LYS A 4 22.96 -10.23 54.53
N TYR A 5 23.70 -10.36 53.43
CA TYR A 5 24.25 -9.23 52.67
C TYR A 5 23.18 -8.44 51.89
N VAL A 6 22.11 -9.09 51.40
CA VAL A 6 21.03 -8.43 50.65
C VAL A 6 20.17 -7.56 51.57
N LEU A 7 19.96 -7.99 52.81
CA LEU A 7 19.21 -7.23 53.84
C LEU A 7 19.95 -5.94 54.28
N LYS A 8 21.29 -5.93 54.26
CA LYS A 8 22.08 -4.74 54.62
C LYS A 8 22.04 -3.66 53.54
N ILE A 9 21.93 -4.06 52.27
CA ILE A 9 21.77 -3.14 51.15
C ILE A 9 20.36 -2.52 51.15
N ILE A 10 19.32 -3.33 51.40
CA ILE A 10 17.92 -2.85 51.45
C ILE A 10 17.67 -1.90 52.63
N SER A 11 18.36 -2.06 53.77
CA SER A 11 18.21 -1.17 54.92
C SER A 11 18.89 0.19 54.75
N SER A 12 20.03 0.28 54.04
CA SER A 12 20.66 1.59 53.78
C SER A 12 19.85 2.45 52.79
N PHE A 13 19.05 1.82 51.91
CA PHE A 13 18.11 2.53 51.04
C PHE A 13 16.93 3.17 51.80
N ARG A 14 16.68 2.78 53.06
CA ARG A 14 15.60 3.35 53.87
C ARG A 14 15.98 4.66 54.55
N GLU A 15 17.27 4.90 54.78
CA GLU A 15 17.77 6.05 55.54
C GLU A 15 18.02 7.31 54.68
N PHE A 16 18.16 7.16 53.35
CA PHE A 16 18.44 8.27 52.44
C PHE A 16 17.51 8.32 51.20
N PRO A 17 16.19 8.52 51.38
CA PRO A 17 15.21 8.52 50.28
C PRO A 17 15.48 9.58 49.20
N HIS A 18 16.19 10.66 49.56
CA HIS A 18 16.54 11.78 48.67
C HIS A 18 17.72 11.45 47.74
N ILE A 19 18.67 10.60 48.17
CA ILE A 19 19.80 10.16 47.32
C ILE A 19 19.30 9.28 46.18
N ILE A 20 18.33 8.39 46.48
CA ILE A 20 17.67 7.56 45.46
C ILE A 20 16.93 8.44 44.45
N ARG A 21 16.26 9.51 44.90
CA ARG A 21 15.52 10.43 44.02
C ARG A 21 16.42 11.20 43.06
N ASN A 22 17.60 11.63 43.52
CA ASN A 22 18.55 12.40 42.70
C ASN A 22 19.36 11.55 41.73
N ILE A 23 19.56 10.25 42.00
CA ILE A 23 20.28 9.33 41.10
C ILE A 23 19.32 8.62 40.14
N ALA A 24 18.12 8.26 40.59
CA ALA A 24 17.15 7.56 39.75
C ALA A 24 16.62 8.42 38.59
N ALA A 25 16.40 9.72 38.81
CA ALA A 25 15.90 10.63 37.78
C ALA A 25 16.84 10.77 36.56
N PRO A 26 18.16 11.05 36.70
CA PRO A 26 19.06 11.14 35.57
C PRO A 26 19.28 9.79 34.89
N ILE A 27 19.34 8.68 35.65
CA ILE A 27 19.42 7.33 35.05
C ILE A 27 18.19 7.04 34.20
N PHE A 28 16.99 7.35 34.71
CA PHE A 28 15.73 7.18 34.00
C PHE A 28 15.68 8.01 32.70
N LEU A 29 16.12 9.27 32.76
CA LEU A 29 16.25 10.15 31.60
C LEU A 29 17.23 9.61 30.57
N ILE A 30 18.40 9.14 31.00
CA ILE A 30 19.40 8.52 30.12
C ILE A 30 18.82 7.26 29.46
N THR A 31 18.14 6.39 30.22
CA THR A 31 17.46 5.22 29.63
C THR A 31 16.38 5.62 28.63
N LEU A 32 15.60 6.67 28.88
CA LEU A 32 14.59 7.16 27.93
C LEU A 32 15.22 7.70 26.65
N VAL A 33 16.34 8.43 26.77
CA VAL A 33 17.11 8.92 25.62
C VAL A 33 17.69 7.76 24.83
N ILE A 34 18.28 6.76 25.50
CA ILE A 34 18.79 5.55 24.84
C ILE A 34 17.66 4.77 24.16
N LEU A 35 16.52 4.60 24.81
CA LEU A 35 15.36 3.90 24.26
C LEU A 35 14.81 4.64 23.03
N ASN A 36 14.74 5.96 23.09
CA ASN A 36 14.30 6.81 21.98
C ASN A 36 15.28 6.73 20.79
N LEU A 37 16.59 6.78 21.05
CA LEU A 37 17.62 6.64 20.02
C LEU A 37 17.63 5.23 19.40
N MET A 38 17.48 4.19 20.22
CA MET A 38 17.42 2.79 19.77
C MET A 38 16.10 2.42 19.10
N SER A 39 15.02 3.18 19.29
CA SER A 39 13.76 2.94 18.56
C SER A 39 13.96 3.04 17.04
N SER A 40 14.93 3.87 16.59
CA SER A 40 15.25 4.04 15.18
C SER A 40 15.97 2.83 14.54
N THR A 41 16.68 2.02 15.34
CA THR A 41 17.43 0.85 14.83
C THR A 41 16.59 -0.42 14.71
N PHE A 42 15.40 -0.44 15.31
CA PHE A 42 14.42 -1.54 15.18
C PHE A 42 13.31 -1.27 14.15
N ILE A 43 13.42 -0.19 13.36
CA ILE A 43 12.49 0.07 12.27
C ILE A 43 12.75 -0.98 11.19
N LYS A 44 11.88 -2.00 11.13
CA LYS A 44 11.80 -2.91 9.98
C LYS A 44 11.74 -2.05 8.72
N MET A 45 12.67 -2.25 7.79
CA MET A 45 12.67 -1.51 6.52
C MET A 45 11.30 -1.66 5.85
N ASP A 46 10.65 -0.53 5.62
CA ASP A 46 9.41 -0.51 4.85
C ASP A 46 9.69 -1.02 3.43
N ARG A 47 8.66 -1.56 2.76
CA ARG A 47 8.75 -2.09 1.39
C ARG A 47 9.41 -1.07 0.45
N GLY A 48 9.06 0.21 0.56
CA GLY A 48 9.65 1.28 -0.25
C GLY A 48 11.16 1.44 -0.01
N GLN A 49 11.61 1.35 1.25
CA GLN A 49 13.04 1.43 1.59
C GLN A 49 13.83 0.25 1.02
N LYS A 50 13.25 -0.96 1.07
CA LYS A 50 13.87 -2.16 0.49
C LYS A 50 14.04 -2.04 -1.02
N LEU A 51 13.03 -1.52 -1.72
CA LEU A 51 13.06 -1.29 -3.16
C LEU A 51 14.11 -0.23 -3.54
N ARG A 52 14.14 0.90 -2.84
CA ARG A 52 15.17 1.94 -3.05
C ARG A 52 16.58 1.41 -2.80
N SER A 53 16.79 0.62 -1.76
CA SER A 53 18.08 -0.03 -1.49
C SER A 53 18.50 -0.98 -2.62
N ASN A 54 17.55 -1.67 -3.26
CA ASN A 54 17.82 -2.53 -4.41
C ASN A 54 18.34 -1.71 -5.60
N ILE A 55 17.74 -0.55 -5.88
CA ILE A 55 18.19 0.36 -6.95
C ILE A 55 19.58 0.92 -6.63
N ILE A 56 19.86 1.31 -5.39
CA ILE A 56 21.22 1.79 -5.01
C ILE A 56 22.28 0.72 -5.32
N LYS A 57 21.95 -0.56 -5.08
CA LYS A 57 22.86 -1.69 -5.37
C LYS A 57 22.95 -2.00 -6.88
N LYS A 58 21.90 -1.69 -7.65
CA LYS A 58 21.74 -2.04 -9.06
C LYS A 58 21.06 -0.89 -9.83
N PRO A 59 21.76 0.24 -10.03
CA PRO A 59 21.14 1.47 -10.55
C PRO A 59 20.73 1.39 -12.02
N PHE A 60 21.25 0.41 -12.78
CA PHE A 60 20.94 0.23 -14.20
C PHE A 60 20.09 -1.01 -14.45
N ASN A 61 19.33 -1.45 -13.44
CA ASN A 61 18.48 -2.64 -13.56
C ASN A 61 17.04 -2.22 -13.84
N SER A 62 16.58 -2.45 -15.08
CA SER A 62 15.20 -2.17 -15.51
C SER A 62 14.15 -2.72 -14.54
N LYS A 63 14.31 -3.97 -14.10
CA LYS A 63 13.34 -4.61 -13.21
C LYS A 63 13.26 -3.96 -11.83
N ALA A 64 14.37 -3.47 -11.29
CA ALA A 64 14.39 -2.77 -10.01
C ALA A 64 13.61 -1.46 -10.08
N HIS A 65 13.76 -0.71 -11.18
CA HIS A 65 12.97 0.49 -11.45
C HIS A 65 11.48 0.17 -11.64
N GLU A 66 11.11 -0.87 -12.39
CA GLU A 66 9.71 -1.30 -12.50
C GLU A 66 9.08 -1.62 -11.15
N GLN A 67 9.78 -2.33 -10.27
CA GLN A 67 9.26 -2.70 -8.95
C GLN A 67 9.02 -1.47 -8.07
N LEU A 68 9.90 -0.47 -8.16
CA LEU A 68 9.71 0.79 -7.45
C LEU A 68 8.58 1.62 -8.07
N ALA A 69 8.46 1.62 -9.40
CA ALA A 69 7.36 2.27 -10.12
C ALA A 69 6.00 1.69 -9.70
N GLN A 70 5.89 0.36 -9.64
CA GLN A 70 4.68 -0.33 -9.16
C GLN A 70 4.33 0.04 -7.72
N TYR A 71 5.33 0.18 -6.85
CA TYR A 71 5.10 0.65 -5.48
C TYR A 71 4.58 2.10 -5.45
N TYR A 72 5.04 2.95 -6.37
CA TYR A 72 4.54 4.32 -6.46
C TYR A 72 3.17 4.46 -7.14
N LEU A 73 2.64 3.46 -7.84
CA LEU A 73 1.33 3.58 -8.50
C LEU A 73 0.21 3.99 -7.54
N GLU A 74 0.24 3.47 -6.31
CA GLU A 74 -0.77 3.75 -5.27
C GLU A 74 -0.48 5.04 -4.49
N LEU A 75 0.75 5.56 -4.56
CA LEU A 75 1.22 6.66 -3.71
C LEU A 75 1.38 7.97 -4.48
N ASN A 76 1.96 7.89 -5.67
CA ASN A 76 2.31 9.02 -6.51
C ASN A 76 2.54 8.55 -7.97
N THR A 77 1.52 8.71 -8.80
CA THR A 77 1.56 8.36 -10.22
C THR A 77 2.65 9.08 -11.00
N THR A 78 3.05 10.28 -10.59
CA THR A 78 4.13 11.04 -11.24
C THR A 78 5.48 10.38 -11.00
N GLU A 79 5.76 9.96 -9.76
CA GLU A 79 6.99 9.22 -9.45
C GLU A 79 6.98 7.84 -10.10
N ALA A 80 5.83 7.17 -10.15
CA ALA A 80 5.68 5.91 -10.89
C ALA A 80 6.08 6.06 -12.36
N GLY A 81 5.56 7.10 -13.04
CA GLY A 81 5.89 7.37 -14.45
C GLY A 81 7.38 7.66 -14.68
N LYS A 82 8.04 8.37 -13.75
CA LYS A 82 9.49 8.61 -13.83
C LYS A 82 10.27 7.29 -13.74
N GLU A 83 9.93 6.43 -12.79
CA GLU A 83 10.59 5.14 -12.60
C GLU A 83 10.32 4.19 -13.78
N TYR A 84 9.11 4.17 -14.35
CA TYR A 84 8.83 3.41 -15.59
C TYR A 84 9.68 3.86 -16.77
N ARG A 85 9.93 5.16 -16.90
CA ARG A 85 10.81 5.70 -17.93
C ARG A 85 12.28 5.31 -17.71
N LEU A 86 12.76 5.31 -16.46
CA LEU A 86 14.10 4.78 -16.13
C LEU A 86 14.19 3.28 -16.40
N ALA A 87 13.13 2.54 -16.10
CA ALA A 87 13.05 1.12 -16.42
C ALA A 87 13.16 0.87 -17.93
N GLU A 88 12.49 1.68 -18.75
CA GLU A 88 12.58 1.63 -20.22
C GLU A 88 14.00 1.93 -20.71
N GLU A 89 14.69 2.92 -20.13
CA GLU A 89 16.06 3.27 -20.52
C GLU A 89 17.02 2.08 -20.37
N TYR A 90 16.83 1.26 -19.34
CA TYR A 90 17.64 0.06 -19.08
C TYR A 90 17.00 -1.23 -19.60
N TYR A 91 15.89 -1.13 -20.33
CA TYR A 91 15.20 -2.28 -20.88
C TYR A 91 15.99 -2.82 -22.08
N SER A 92 16.49 -4.05 -21.94
CA SER A 92 17.10 -4.78 -23.05
C SER A 92 16.12 -5.88 -23.49
N PRO A 93 15.40 -5.71 -24.61
CA PRO A 93 14.53 -6.76 -25.12
C PRO A 93 15.38 -7.99 -25.46
N SER A 94 15.04 -9.14 -24.88
CA SER A 94 15.73 -10.40 -25.17
C SER A 94 15.50 -10.79 -26.64
N PRO A 95 16.54 -11.17 -27.42
CA PRO A 95 16.38 -11.61 -28.81
C PRO A 95 15.44 -12.81 -28.97
N GLN A 96 15.28 -13.65 -27.93
CA GLN A 96 14.38 -14.80 -27.93
C GLN A 96 12.88 -14.43 -27.94
N ASN A 97 12.50 -13.18 -27.63
CA ASN A 97 11.10 -12.73 -27.62
C ASN A 97 10.60 -12.16 -28.96
N LYS A 98 11.42 -12.12 -30.02
CA LYS A 98 11.00 -11.63 -31.34
C LYS A 98 10.02 -12.54 -32.09
N ASN A 99 9.74 -13.73 -31.56
CA ASN A 99 8.78 -14.65 -32.14
C ASN A 99 7.46 -14.54 -31.39
N ASN A 100 6.49 -13.89 -32.04
CA ASN A 100 5.07 -13.73 -31.68
C ASN A 100 4.45 -14.96 -30.98
N THR A 101 4.76 -15.14 -29.71
CA THR A 101 4.10 -16.10 -28.82
C THR A 101 3.23 -15.27 -27.89
N LEU A 102 1.99 -15.70 -27.66
CA LEU A 102 1.10 -15.06 -26.69
C LEU A 102 1.84 -14.96 -25.35
N GLY A 103 2.20 -13.74 -24.94
CA GLY A 103 3.06 -13.51 -23.77
C GLY A 103 4.23 -12.54 -24.00
N ASP A 104 4.26 -11.80 -25.12
CA ASP A 104 5.29 -10.80 -25.38
C ASP A 104 5.41 -9.83 -24.20
N VAL A 105 6.63 -9.72 -23.66
CA VAL A 105 6.90 -8.92 -22.47
C VAL A 105 6.90 -7.46 -22.93
N SER A 106 5.75 -6.81 -22.80
CA SER A 106 5.58 -5.39 -23.11
C SER A 106 6.70 -4.57 -22.44
N SER A 107 7.25 -3.60 -23.17
CA SER A 107 8.27 -2.72 -22.60
C SER A 107 7.72 -1.99 -21.37
N PRO A 108 8.55 -1.65 -20.36
CA PRO A 108 8.11 -0.92 -19.18
C PRO A 108 7.29 0.33 -19.50
N TRP A 109 7.67 1.08 -20.54
CA TRP A 109 6.92 2.25 -20.98
C TRP A 109 5.55 1.89 -21.57
N THR A 110 5.47 0.82 -22.35
CA THR A 110 4.19 0.31 -22.88
C THR A 110 3.27 -0.13 -21.73
N THR A 111 3.82 -0.80 -20.71
CA THR A 111 3.07 -1.17 -19.50
C THR A 111 2.53 0.07 -18.80
N TRP A 112 3.34 1.11 -18.63
CA TRP A 112 2.91 2.37 -18.04
C TRP A 112 1.77 3.04 -18.83
N GLN A 113 1.90 3.13 -20.16
CA GLN A 113 0.86 3.69 -21.02
C GLN A 113 -0.46 2.91 -20.94
N ASN A 114 -0.37 1.58 -20.89
CA ASN A 114 -1.54 0.72 -20.72
C ASN A 114 -2.25 0.95 -19.38
N ILE A 115 -1.49 1.17 -18.30
CA ILE A 115 -2.04 1.50 -16.98
C ILE A 115 -2.76 2.85 -17.01
N LEU A 116 -2.15 3.88 -17.59
CA LEU A 116 -2.79 5.20 -17.71
C LEU A 116 -4.07 5.13 -18.55
N THR A 117 -3.99 4.46 -19.70
CA THR A 117 -5.12 4.29 -20.60
C THR A 117 -6.25 3.51 -19.94
N SER A 118 -5.94 2.47 -19.16
CA SER A 118 -6.98 1.71 -18.45
C SER A 118 -7.62 2.52 -17.34
N GLN A 119 -6.84 3.30 -16.59
CA GLN A 119 -7.37 4.21 -15.56
C GLN A 119 -8.27 5.29 -16.17
N GLU A 120 -7.85 5.90 -17.28
CA GLU A 120 -8.64 6.90 -18.00
C GLU A 120 -9.96 6.31 -18.50
N LYS A 121 -9.90 5.16 -19.19
CA LYS A 121 -11.11 4.45 -19.66
C LYS A 121 -12.06 4.11 -18.53
N LEU A 122 -11.53 3.60 -17.41
CA LEU A 122 -12.34 3.27 -16.24
C LEU A 122 -13.03 4.51 -15.67
N SER A 123 -12.30 5.63 -15.57
CA SER A 123 -12.87 6.90 -15.07
C SER A 123 -13.96 7.46 -15.99
N ALA A 124 -13.74 7.44 -17.31
CA ALA A 124 -14.72 7.88 -18.29
C ALA A 124 -15.97 6.99 -18.29
N GLU A 125 -15.79 5.68 -18.10
CA GLU A 125 -16.92 4.75 -18.02
C GLU A 125 -17.73 4.98 -16.74
N ILE A 126 -17.08 5.22 -15.59
CA ILE A 126 -17.77 5.59 -14.34
C ILE A 126 -18.59 6.87 -14.54
N GLU A 127 -18.02 7.92 -15.12
CA GLU A 127 -18.72 9.18 -15.38
C GLU A 127 -19.95 8.99 -16.29
N TYR A 128 -19.79 8.21 -17.35
CA TYR A 128 -20.89 7.88 -18.25
C TYR A 128 -22.04 7.18 -17.52
N TRP A 129 -21.75 6.14 -16.74
CA TRP A 129 -22.79 5.41 -16.00
C TRP A 129 -23.41 6.22 -14.87
N ASP A 130 -22.63 7.11 -14.24
CA ASP A 130 -23.16 8.01 -13.23
C ASP A 130 -24.15 9.00 -13.84
N SER A 131 -23.83 9.56 -15.01
CA SER A 131 -24.76 10.41 -15.76
C SER A 131 -26.05 9.67 -16.20
N LEU A 132 -25.93 8.39 -16.58
CA LEU A 132 -27.09 7.56 -16.91
C LEU A 132 -27.97 7.28 -15.69
N LYS A 133 -27.36 7.03 -14.54
CA LYS A 133 -28.08 6.80 -13.28
C LYS A 133 -28.89 8.04 -12.87
N GLU A 134 -28.35 9.24 -13.07
CA GLU A 134 -29.08 10.50 -12.81
C GLU A 134 -30.23 10.74 -13.81
N THR A 135 -30.04 10.39 -15.09
CA THR A 135 -31.07 10.59 -16.12
C THR A 135 -32.15 9.52 -16.13
N LEU A 136 -31.81 8.29 -15.71
CA LEU A 136 -32.70 7.13 -15.65
C LEU A 136 -32.60 6.45 -14.27
N PRO A 137 -33.22 7.01 -13.21
CA PRO A 137 -33.11 6.49 -11.85
C PRO A 137 -33.60 5.05 -11.67
N ASP A 138 -34.56 4.62 -12.49
CA ASP A 138 -35.13 3.26 -12.43
C ASP A 138 -34.29 2.22 -13.20
N TYR A 139 -33.18 2.64 -13.83
CA TYR A 139 -32.34 1.74 -14.61
C TYR A 139 -31.34 0.99 -13.72
N ASN A 140 -31.82 -0.07 -13.08
CA ASN A 140 -31.05 -0.93 -12.17
C ASN A 140 -29.69 -1.43 -12.72
N TYR A 141 -29.58 -1.60 -14.04
CA TYR A 141 -28.32 -2.02 -14.67
C TYR A 141 -27.20 -0.99 -14.50
N ALA A 142 -27.52 0.31 -14.47
CA ALA A 142 -26.53 1.36 -14.21
C ALA A 142 -25.89 1.18 -12.82
N PHE A 143 -26.67 0.83 -11.81
CA PHE A 143 -26.17 0.56 -10.46
C PHE A 143 -25.26 -0.68 -10.42
N LEU A 144 -25.63 -1.75 -11.12
CA LEU A 144 -24.77 -2.94 -11.26
C LEU A 144 -23.45 -2.60 -11.93
N LYS A 145 -23.50 -1.80 -13.00
CA LYS A 145 -22.31 -1.36 -13.73
C LYS A 145 -21.39 -0.50 -12.88
N LEU A 146 -21.94 0.52 -12.22
CA LEU A 146 -21.19 1.35 -11.28
C LEU A 146 -20.54 0.50 -10.18
N ALA A 147 -21.30 -0.42 -9.57
CA ALA A 147 -20.73 -1.30 -8.56
C ALA A 147 -19.55 -2.13 -9.07
N THR A 148 -19.65 -2.66 -10.28
CA THR A 148 -18.59 -3.45 -10.92
C THR A 148 -17.36 -2.61 -11.21
N LEU A 149 -17.55 -1.40 -11.74
CA LEU A 149 -16.44 -0.48 -12.05
C LEU A 149 -15.74 0.00 -10.77
N TYR A 150 -16.51 0.30 -9.71
CA TYR A 150 -15.93 0.65 -8.42
C TYR A 150 -15.16 -0.51 -7.79
N PHE A 151 -15.64 -1.75 -7.92
CA PHE A 151 -14.91 -2.94 -7.50
C PHE A 151 -13.57 -3.07 -8.25
N GLN A 152 -13.58 -2.93 -9.57
CA GLN A 152 -12.38 -2.96 -10.41
C GLN A 152 -11.38 -1.84 -10.06
N SER A 153 -11.88 -0.66 -9.67
CA SER A 153 -11.05 0.46 -9.22
C SER A 153 -10.49 0.32 -7.80
N GLY A 154 -10.87 -0.74 -7.07
CA GLY A 154 -10.52 -0.94 -5.66
C GLY A 154 -11.34 -0.11 -4.66
N GLN A 155 -12.34 0.66 -5.12
CA GLN A 155 -13.23 1.46 -4.29
C GLN A 155 -14.38 0.60 -3.74
N LEU A 156 -14.02 -0.34 -2.87
CA LEU A 156 -14.94 -1.38 -2.37
C LEU A 156 -16.16 -0.81 -1.63
N ASP A 157 -15.99 0.31 -0.92
CA ASP A 157 -17.09 0.96 -0.18
C ASP A 157 -18.18 1.47 -1.12
N LEU A 158 -17.80 2.13 -2.22
CA LEU A 158 -18.75 2.60 -3.23
C LEU A 158 -19.38 1.42 -3.97
N SER A 159 -18.60 0.40 -4.29
CA SER A 159 -19.12 -0.83 -4.90
C SER A 159 -20.22 -1.45 -4.04
N ARG A 160 -19.97 -1.60 -2.74
CA ARG A 160 -20.92 -2.15 -1.77
C ARG A 160 -22.17 -1.27 -1.62
N LYS A 161 -22.01 0.05 -1.62
CA LYS A 161 -23.13 1.01 -1.57
C LYS A 161 -24.09 0.79 -2.74
N TYR A 162 -23.57 0.74 -3.97
CA TYR A 162 -24.40 0.58 -5.17
C TYR A 162 -25.01 -0.82 -5.27
N LEU A 163 -24.29 -1.87 -4.83
CA LEU A 163 -24.84 -3.23 -4.74
C LEU A 163 -26.01 -3.34 -3.77
N ASN A 164 -25.90 -2.73 -2.59
CA ASN A 164 -26.98 -2.77 -1.61
C ASN A 164 -28.23 -2.06 -2.14
N HIS A 165 -28.08 -0.88 -2.76
CA HIS A 165 -29.19 -0.20 -3.42
C HIS A 165 -29.85 -1.06 -4.51
N LEU A 166 -29.03 -1.74 -5.33
CA LEU A 166 -29.54 -2.64 -6.36
C LEU A 166 -30.32 -3.82 -5.76
N LEU A 167 -29.80 -4.44 -4.70
CA LEU A 167 -30.42 -5.59 -4.04
C LEU A 167 -31.65 -5.24 -3.19
N GLU A 168 -31.80 -3.99 -2.77
CA GLU A 168 -33.03 -3.49 -2.16
C GLU A 168 -34.19 -3.48 -3.17
N ASN A 169 -33.90 -3.13 -4.42
CA ASN A 169 -34.89 -3.04 -5.50
C ASN A 169 -35.07 -4.37 -6.27
N ASP A 170 -34.00 -5.14 -6.45
CA ASP A 170 -34.00 -6.46 -7.07
C ASP A 170 -33.19 -7.46 -6.21
N PRO A 171 -33.80 -8.03 -5.16
CA PRO A 171 -33.13 -8.95 -4.24
C PRO A 171 -32.66 -10.26 -4.90
N THR A 172 -33.20 -10.59 -6.08
CA THR A 172 -32.94 -11.84 -6.79
C THR A 172 -31.86 -11.73 -7.86
N ASN A 173 -31.24 -10.56 -8.00
CA ASN A 173 -30.24 -10.30 -9.01
C ASN A 173 -28.99 -11.17 -8.80
N SER A 174 -28.83 -12.22 -9.60
CA SER A 174 -27.75 -13.20 -9.45
C SER A 174 -26.36 -12.60 -9.62
N LEU A 175 -26.21 -11.59 -10.49
CA LEU A 175 -24.94 -10.88 -10.72
C LEU A 175 -24.57 -10.04 -9.50
N ALA A 176 -25.54 -9.33 -8.92
CA ALA A 176 -25.31 -8.53 -7.72
C ALA A 176 -24.99 -9.40 -6.50
N ILE A 177 -25.67 -10.54 -6.34
CA ILE A 177 -25.38 -11.52 -5.29
C ILE A 177 -23.97 -12.09 -5.47
N GLY A 178 -23.60 -12.46 -6.69
CA GLY A 178 -22.26 -12.95 -7.01
C GLY A 178 -21.17 -11.95 -6.65
N LEU A 179 -21.29 -10.71 -7.15
CA LEU A 179 -20.32 -9.64 -6.88
C LEU A 179 -20.24 -9.29 -5.38
N LYS A 180 -21.36 -9.35 -4.65
CA LYS A 180 -21.39 -9.13 -3.20
C LYS A 180 -20.64 -10.22 -2.42
N GLY A 181 -20.59 -11.45 -2.94
CA GLY A 181 -19.82 -12.54 -2.35
C GLY A 181 -18.30 -12.42 -2.53
N GLU A 182 -17.86 -11.64 -3.53
CA GLU A 182 -16.43 -11.39 -3.82
C GLU A 182 -15.85 -10.19 -3.04
N LEU A 183 -16.72 -9.35 -2.44
CA LEU A 183 -16.40 -8.15 -1.66
C LEU A 183 -16.17 -8.41 -0.16
#